data_AF-A0A5J9STY1-F1
#
_entry.id   AF-A0A5J9STY1-F1
#
_cell.length_a   1.000
_cell.length_b   1.000
_cell.length_c   1.000
_cell.angle_alpha   90.00
_cell.angle_beta   90.00
_cell.angle_gamma   90.00
#
_symmetry.space_group_name_H-M   'P 1'
#
loop_
_entity.id
_entity.type
_entity.pdbx_description
1 polymer ?
#
loop_
_entity_poly.entity_id
_entity_poly.type
_entity_poly.pdbx_seq_one_letter_code
_entity_poly.pdbx_strand_id
1 'polypeptide(L)'
;MALAMHGGTAWRLLLPSAPTPRRSPPTQTHSFPPTAGSSSDGGAVVPRVARGRTCCCRDGGAGRRGEGGVGPGDSYAGEKEPAAARGGVCLDDEEDDDGVGTRWAVLVAGSNGYGNYTHQADICHAYQILRKGGLKEENIVVFMYDDVANSALNPRPGVIINHPEGEDVYAGVPKDYTGSQVTAKNFYAVLLGNKTAVTGSSRKVIDSKPNDHIFIYYSDHGGPGVLGT
;
A
#
# COMPACT_ATOMS: atom_id res chain seq x y z
N MET A 1 9.00 -31.24 30.38
CA MET A 1 10.02 -30.63 31.25
C MET A 1 9.65 -30.99 32.68
N ALA A 2 10.41 -31.88 33.32
CA ALA A 2 10.14 -32.34 34.68
C ALA A 2 11.43 -32.23 35.48
N LEU A 3 11.37 -31.54 36.63
CA LEU A 3 12.46 -31.49 37.61
C LEU A 3 12.21 -32.56 38.68
N ALA A 4 13.22 -33.36 38.97
CA ALA A 4 13.29 -34.14 40.21
C ALA A 4 14.64 -33.85 40.88
N MET A 5 14.60 -33.52 42.18
CA MET A 5 15.78 -33.26 43.01
C MET A 5 16.22 -34.54 43.69
N HIS A 6 17.50 -34.91 43.60
CA HIS A 6 18.20 -35.76 44.58
C HIS A 6 19.69 -35.41 44.62
N GLY A 7 20.21 -35.17 45.83
CA GLY A 7 21.61 -35.38 46.24
C GLY A 7 22.68 -34.57 45.51
N GLY A 8 23.27 -33.58 46.19
CA GLY A 8 24.28 -32.68 45.64
C GLY A 8 25.49 -33.37 45.01
N THR A 9 25.68 -33.14 43.71
CA THR A 9 26.93 -32.72 43.04
C THR A 9 26.63 -32.56 41.53
N ALA A 10 26.99 -31.41 40.97
CA ALA A 10 27.00 -31.04 39.54
C ALA A 10 25.73 -31.30 38.68
N TRP A 11 25.14 -30.21 38.17
CA TRP A 11 24.07 -30.27 37.16
C TRP A 11 24.60 -30.81 35.82
N ARG A 12 24.14 -31.99 35.42
CA ARG A 12 24.37 -32.53 34.06
C ARG A 12 23.07 -32.42 33.27
N LEU A 13 23.07 -31.62 32.20
CA LEU A 13 21.95 -31.52 31.27
C LEU A 13 21.73 -32.89 30.59
N LEU A 14 20.60 -33.55 30.87
CA LEU A 14 20.15 -34.71 30.10
C LEU A 14 19.38 -34.19 28.87
N LEU A 15 20.06 -34.15 27.73
CA LEU A 15 19.43 -33.92 26.44
C LEU A 15 18.62 -35.17 26.04
N PRO A 16 17.37 -35.05 25.58
CA PRO A 16 16.65 -36.18 25.00
C PRO A 16 17.34 -36.65 23.71
N SER A 17 17.39 -37.96 23.52
CA SER A 17 17.90 -38.61 22.31
C SER A 17 17.16 -38.11 21.07
N ALA A 18 17.90 -37.76 20.02
CA ALA A 18 17.31 -37.34 18.74
C ALA A 18 16.47 -38.48 18.12
N PRO A 19 15.29 -38.17 17.54
CA PRO A 19 14.50 -39.17 16.83
C PRO A 19 15.22 -39.63 15.54
N THR A 20 15.18 -40.93 15.28
CA THR A 20 15.68 -41.53 14.03
C THR A 20 14.85 -41.06 12.83
N PRO A 21 15.48 -40.62 11.72
CA PRO A 21 14.73 -40.20 10.53
C PRO A 21 14.03 -41.40 9.88
N ARG A 22 12.71 -41.30 9.69
CA ARG A 22 11.94 -42.27 8.89
C ARG A 22 12.23 -42.05 7.41
N ARG A 23 12.52 -43.13 6.69
CA ARG A 23 12.59 -43.13 5.22
C ARG A 23 11.21 -42.85 4.63
N SER A 24 11.13 -41.85 3.74
CA SER A 24 9.96 -41.61 2.91
C SER A 24 9.80 -42.71 1.85
N PRO A 25 8.58 -43.17 1.55
CA PRO A 25 8.33 -44.08 0.43
C PRO A 25 8.54 -43.35 -0.92
N PRO A 26 8.90 -44.07 -2.00
CA PRO A 26 9.18 -43.48 -3.30
C PRO A 26 7.92 -42.87 -3.94
N THR A 27 8.08 -41.66 -4.48
CA THR A 27 7.07 -40.93 -5.26
C THR A 27 6.76 -41.68 -6.55
N GLN A 28 5.49 -42.04 -6.77
CA GLN A 28 5.03 -42.51 -8.09
C GLN A 28 4.84 -41.30 -9.00
N THR A 29 5.65 -41.21 -10.06
CA THR A 29 5.50 -40.23 -11.13
C THR A 29 4.43 -40.72 -12.10
N HIS A 30 3.27 -40.06 -12.13
CA HIS A 30 2.29 -40.25 -13.20
C HIS A 30 2.65 -39.31 -14.36
N SER A 31 3.05 -39.90 -15.48
CA SER A 31 3.25 -39.20 -16.76
C SER A 31 1.90 -38.86 -17.39
N PHE A 32 1.61 -37.57 -17.57
CA PHE A 32 0.50 -37.10 -18.39
C PHE A 32 0.92 -37.05 -19.88
N PRO A 33 0.07 -37.51 -20.82
CA PRO A 33 0.34 -37.35 -22.25
C PRO A 33 0.17 -35.87 -22.69
N PRO A 34 0.92 -35.40 -23.70
CA PRO A 34 0.87 -34.01 -24.15
C PRO A 34 -0.41 -33.68 -24.92
N THR A 35 -0.85 -32.44 -24.75
CA THR A 35 -1.97 -31.76 -25.40
C THR A 35 -1.75 -31.58 -26.91
N ALA A 36 -2.81 -31.79 -27.69
CA ALA A 36 -2.87 -31.41 -29.09
C ALA A 36 -3.04 -29.89 -29.22
N GLY A 37 -2.12 -29.23 -29.92
CA GLY A 37 -2.24 -27.85 -30.34
C GLY A 37 -3.00 -27.73 -31.66
N SER A 38 -3.76 -26.65 -31.81
CA SER A 38 -4.16 -26.12 -33.11
C SER A 38 -3.60 -24.71 -33.25
N SER A 39 -2.71 -24.57 -34.21
CA SER A 39 -2.15 -23.34 -34.73
C SER A 39 -3.19 -22.55 -35.53
N SER A 40 -3.14 -21.23 -35.39
CA SER A 40 -3.54 -20.32 -36.47
C SER A 40 -2.66 -19.08 -36.37
N ASP A 41 -1.87 -18.92 -37.43
CA ASP A 41 -0.93 -17.84 -37.71
C ASP A 41 -1.60 -16.49 -37.89
N GLY A 42 -0.80 -15.45 -37.65
CA GLY A 42 -0.62 -14.40 -38.65
C GLY A 42 -1.34 -13.09 -38.40
N GLY A 43 -0.63 -12.12 -37.83
CA GLY A 43 -1.08 -10.73 -37.76
C GLY A 43 -0.07 -9.80 -37.11
N ALA A 44 1.11 -9.64 -37.69
CA ALA A 44 2.07 -8.61 -37.27
C ALA A 44 1.48 -7.22 -37.57
N VAL A 45 1.18 -6.46 -36.52
CA VAL A 45 0.78 -5.04 -36.61
C VAL A 45 2.03 -4.19 -36.37
N VAL A 46 2.39 -3.42 -37.39
CA VAL A 46 3.47 -2.43 -37.39
C VAL A 46 3.13 -1.27 -36.43
N PRO A 47 4.03 -0.79 -35.56
CA PRO A 47 3.75 0.38 -34.76
C PRO A 47 3.78 1.64 -35.63
N ARG A 48 2.61 2.28 -35.77
CA ARG A 48 2.48 3.63 -36.33
C ARG A 48 3.05 4.64 -35.32
N VAL A 49 4.06 5.38 -35.75
CA VAL A 49 4.58 6.59 -35.11
C VAL A 49 3.41 7.54 -34.79
N ALA A 50 3.15 7.76 -33.50
CA ALA A 50 2.21 8.78 -33.05
C ALA A 50 2.82 10.16 -33.30
N ARG A 51 2.29 10.86 -34.31
CA ARG A 51 2.59 12.27 -34.56
C ARG A 51 2.09 13.11 -33.37
N GLY A 52 2.96 13.95 -32.83
CA GLY A 52 2.65 14.91 -31.78
C GLY A 52 1.44 15.76 -32.16
N ARG A 53 0.48 15.87 -31.24
CA ARG A 53 -0.64 16.78 -31.35
C ARG A 53 -0.18 18.17 -30.92
N THR A 54 -0.09 19.08 -31.87
CA THR A 54 -0.03 20.52 -31.61
C THR A 54 -1.36 20.97 -30.98
N CYS A 55 -1.31 21.48 -29.75
CA CYS A 55 -2.44 22.19 -29.15
C CYS A 55 -2.60 23.56 -29.82
N CYS A 56 -3.79 23.80 -30.38
CA CYS A 56 -4.19 25.11 -30.87
C CYS A 56 -4.60 25.99 -29.68
N CYS A 57 -3.84 27.04 -29.37
CA CYS A 57 -4.34 28.14 -28.55
C CYS A 57 -5.16 29.08 -29.45
N ARG A 58 -6.40 29.37 -29.03
CA ARG A 58 -7.34 30.24 -29.73
C ARG A 58 -7.28 31.62 -29.07
N ASP A 59 -6.81 32.64 -29.80
CA ASP A 59 -6.82 34.02 -29.36
C ASP A 59 -8.19 34.68 -29.51
N GLY A 60 -8.52 35.58 -28.57
CA GLY A 60 -9.32 36.77 -28.84
C GLY A 60 -10.46 37.09 -27.87
N GLY A 61 -10.47 38.32 -27.34
CA GLY A 61 -11.70 39.01 -26.90
C GLY A 61 -11.55 40.09 -25.84
N ALA A 62 -11.28 41.34 -26.26
CA ALA A 62 -11.30 42.54 -25.41
C ALA A 62 -12.70 43.18 -25.31
N GLY A 63 -13.03 43.86 -24.20
CA GLY A 63 -14.28 44.64 -24.09
C GLY A 63 -14.48 45.53 -22.84
N ARG A 64 -14.25 46.83 -23.03
CA ARG A 64 -14.97 48.03 -22.51
C ARG A 64 -14.62 48.68 -21.14
N ARG A 65 -14.82 50.01 -21.18
CA ARG A 65 -14.32 51.14 -20.35
C ARG A 65 -15.21 51.49 -19.15
N GLY A 66 -14.63 52.23 -18.18
CA GLY A 66 -15.32 53.10 -17.23
C GLY A 66 -14.34 54.11 -16.59
N GLU A 67 -14.71 55.39 -16.54
CA GLU A 67 -13.91 56.59 -16.26
C GLU A 67 -13.74 56.95 -14.76
N GLY A 68 -12.74 57.79 -14.43
CA GLY A 68 -12.84 58.78 -13.34
C GLY A 68 -11.56 59.16 -12.55
N GLY A 69 -11.14 60.43 -12.64
CA GLY A 69 -10.48 61.18 -11.53
C GLY A 69 -9.00 61.59 -11.68
N VAL A 70 -8.72 62.90 -11.69
CA VAL A 70 -7.38 63.55 -11.82
C VAL A 70 -6.95 64.21 -10.49
N GLY A 71 -5.65 64.15 -10.16
CA GLY A 71 -4.92 65.00 -9.18
C GLY A 71 -3.39 64.80 -9.27
N PRO A 72 -2.52 65.80 -8.97
CA PRO A 72 -1.27 66.03 -9.71
C PRO A 72 0.07 65.73 -8.98
N GLY A 73 1.15 65.63 -9.77
CA GLY A 73 2.58 65.71 -9.38
C GLY A 73 3.18 64.39 -8.86
N ASP A 74 4.29 63.82 -9.35
CA ASP A 74 5.49 64.40 -9.96
C ASP A 74 6.08 63.47 -11.04
N SER A 75 6.72 64.09 -12.02
CA SER A 75 7.36 63.47 -13.19
C SER A 75 8.76 62.95 -12.89
N TYR A 76 9.05 61.68 -13.23
CA TYR A 76 10.37 61.29 -13.74
C TYR A 76 10.22 60.23 -14.83
N ALA A 77 10.78 60.54 -16.00
CA ALA A 77 10.84 59.67 -17.17
C ALA A 77 11.98 58.65 -17.00
N GLY A 78 11.71 57.40 -17.37
CA GLY A 78 12.69 56.32 -17.37
C GLY A 78 12.14 55.06 -18.03
N GLU A 79 12.31 55.01 -19.35
CA GLU A 79 12.61 53.84 -20.19
C GLU A 79 11.74 52.56 -20.12
N LYS A 80 11.14 52.24 -21.28
CA LYS A 80 10.42 51.00 -21.59
C LYS A 80 11.37 49.89 -22.03
N GLU A 81 11.10 48.64 -21.62
CA GLU A 81 11.00 47.39 -22.42
C GLU A 81 11.16 46.14 -21.52
N PRO A 82 10.69 44.93 -21.90
CA PRO A 82 9.28 44.52 -21.92
C PRO A 82 9.00 43.31 -20.99
N ALA A 83 7.72 43.00 -20.80
CA ALA A 83 7.24 41.86 -20.01
C ALA A 83 7.58 40.53 -20.68
N ALA A 84 8.53 39.78 -20.12
CA ALA A 84 8.73 38.38 -20.44
C ALA A 84 7.66 37.54 -19.73
N ALA A 85 6.77 36.94 -20.53
CA ALA A 85 5.85 35.91 -20.10
C ALA A 85 6.65 34.75 -19.47
N ARG A 86 6.54 34.58 -18.15
CA ARG A 86 7.01 33.38 -17.48
C ARG A 86 5.94 32.30 -17.69
N GLY A 87 6.14 31.50 -18.73
CA GLY A 87 5.40 30.26 -18.92
C GLY A 87 5.58 29.39 -17.67
N GLY A 88 4.46 29.05 -17.04
CA GLY A 88 4.44 28.00 -16.03
C GLY A 88 4.77 26.69 -16.73
N VAL A 89 5.92 26.13 -16.40
CA VAL A 89 6.25 24.75 -16.74
C VAL A 89 5.46 23.89 -15.76
N CYS A 90 4.46 23.17 -16.25
CA CYS A 90 3.95 22.01 -15.55
C CYS A 90 5.15 21.08 -15.43
N LEU A 91 5.68 20.88 -14.22
CA LEU A 91 6.66 19.84 -14.01
C LEU A 91 5.89 18.54 -14.12
N ASP A 92 5.91 17.94 -15.31
CA ASP A 92 5.59 16.55 -15.46
C ASP A 92 6.65 15.81 -14.64
N ASP A 93 6.22 15.15 -13.55
CA ASP A 93 7.07 14.24 -12.79
C ASP A 93 7.58 13.18 -13.78
N GLU A 94 8.83 13.30 -14.22
CA GLU A 94 9.48 12.27 -15.01
C GLU A 94 9.53 11.00 -14.13
N GLU A 95 8.83 9.95 -14.55
CA GLU A 95 8.97 8.63 -13.95
C GLU A 95 10.44 8.20 -14.11
N ASP A 96 11.19 8.21 -13.00
CA ASP A 96 12.48 7.53 -12.87
C ASP A 96 12.25 6.02 -13.10
N ASP A 97 12.18 5.60 -14.37
CA ASP A 97 12.12 4.20 -14.78
C ASP A 97 13.54 3.61 -14.75
N ASP A 98 14.00 3.31 -13.54
CA ASP A 98 15.26 2.59 -13.30
C ASP A 98 15.14 1.09 -13.66
N GLY A 99 14.05 0.65 -14.31
CA GLY A 99 13.68 -0.76 -14.43
C GLY A 99 13.30 -1.41 -13.09
N VAL A 100 13.20 -0.62 -12.02
CA VAL A 100 12.77 -1.06 -10.68
C VAL A 100 11.29 -0.73 -10.54
N GLY A 101 10.43 -1.75 -10.54
CA GLY A 101 8.98 -1.55 -10.49
C GLY A 101 8.48 -0.93 -9.17
N THR A 102 7.20 -0.59 -9.16
CA THR A 102 6.54 0.04 -8.00
C THR A 102 6.45 -0.95 -6.84
N ARG A 103 6.70 -0.45 -5.62
CA ARG A 103 6.52 -1.24 -4.39
C ARG A 103 5.13 -0.98 -3.82
N TRP A 104 4.40 -2.05 -3.59
CA TRP A 104 3.04 -2.10 -3.05
C TRP A 104 2.99 -2.82 -1.71
N ALA A 105 1.99 -2.51 -0.90
CA ALA A 105 1.71 -3.27 0.30
C ALA A 105 0.21 -3.45 0.58
N VAL A 106 -0.14 -4.59 1.15
CA VAL A 106 -1.46 -4.85 1.75
C VAL A 106 -1.25 -5.24 3.21
N LEU A 107 -1.83 -4.46 4.12
CA LEU A 107 -1.71 -4.64 5.56
C LEU A 107 -3.09 -4.99 6.13
N VAL A 108 -3.21 -6.10 6.87
CA VAL A 108 -4.51 -6.65 7.29
C VAL A 108 -4.53 -7.04 8.76
N ALA A 109 -5.40 -6.39 9.53
CA ALA A 109 -5.81 -6.84 10.86
C ALA A 109 -7.14 -7.61 10.71
N GLY A 110 -7.12 -8.92 11.00
CA GLY A 110 -8.27 -9.81 10.80
C GLY A 110 -9.30 -9.84 11.94
N SER A 111 -9.05 -9.11 13.04
CA SER A 111 -9.97 -9.05 14.18
C SER A 111 -10.22 -7.64 14.71
N ASN A 112 -11.16 -7.59 15.64
CA ASN A 112 -11.71 -6.39 16.25
C ASN A 112 -11.85 -6.57 17.77
N GLY A 113 -12.25 -5.50 18.45
CA GLY A 113 -12.40 -5.42 19.89
C GLY A 113 -11.07 -5.15 20.60
N TYR A 114 -11.17 -4.44 21.73
CA TYR A 114 -9.98 -3.98 22.46
C TYR A 114 -9.11 -5.13 23.01
N GLY A 115 -9.68 -6.32 23.23
CA GLY A 115 -8.88 -7.51 23.60
C GLY A 115 -7.92 -7.97 22.51
N ASN A 116 -8.16 -7.57 21.26
CA ASN A 116 -7.33 -7.86 20.08
C ASN A 116 -6.51 -6.64 19.63
N TYR A 117 -6.23 -5.72 20.56
CA TYR A 117 -5.47 -4.49 20.34
C TYR A 117 -4.21 -4.69 19.48
N THR A 118 -3.46 -5.75 19.76
CA THR A 118 -2.17 -6.05 19.14
C THR A 118 -2.25 -6.19 17.63
N HIS A 119 -3.31 -6.78 17.09
CA HIS A 119 -3.43 -7.00 15.65
C HIS A 119 -3.53 -5.68 14.87
N GLN A 120 -4.29 -4.71 15.38
CA GLN A 120 -4.35 -3.38 14.75
C GLN A 120 -3.10 -2.54 15.04
N ALA A 121 -2.48 -2.70 16.21
CA ALA A 121 -1.20 -2.05 16.52
C ALA A 121 -0.06 -2.52 15.61
N ASP A 122 0.00 -3.80 15.29
CA ASP A 122 0.93 -4.40 14.33
C ASP A 122 0.79 -3.77 12.94
N ILE A 123 -0.44 -3.67 12.44
CA ILE A 123 -0.72 -3.07 11.13
C ILE A 123 -0.36 -1.57 11.10
N CYS A 124 -0.71 -0.84 12.14
CA CYS A 124 -0.34 0.57 12.26
C CYS A 124 1.19 0.73 12.27
N HIS A 125 1.90 -0.10 13.05
CA HIS A 125 3.36 -0.06 13.12
C HIS A 125 4.02 -0.45 11.78
N ALA A 126 3.52 -1.49 11.11
CA ALA A 126 3.99 -1.87 9.78
C ALA A 126 3.81 -0.73 8.76
N TYR A 127 2.67 -0.03 8.78
CA TYR A 127 2.45 1.15 7.95
C TYR A 127 3.53 2.21 8.19
N GLN A 128 3.83 2.55 9.44
CA GLN A 128 4.86 3.55 9.76
C GLN A 128 6.24 3.13 9.23
N ILE A 129 6.60 1.85 9.33
CA ILE A 129 7.86 1.32 8.79
C ILE A 129 7.91 1.49 7.26
N LEU A 130 6.84 1.12 6.56
CA LEU A 130 6.78 1.23 5.09
C LEU A 130 6.82 2.69 4.62
N ARG A 131 6.13 3.60 5.31
CA ARG A 131 6.17 5.04 5.01
C ARG A 131 7.56 5.61 5.24
N LYS A 132 8.22 5.29 6.36
CA LYS A 132 9.61 5.67 6.64
C LYS A 132 10.59 5.08 5.60
N GLY A 133 10.29 3.90 5.06
CA GLY A 133 11.03 3.25 3.97
C GLY A 133 10.76 3.80 2.56
N GLY A 134 9.92 4.84 2.44
CA GLY A 134 9.65 5.53 1.18
C GLY A 134 8.54 4.93 0.33
N LEU A 135 7.74 3.98 0.82
CA LEU A 135 6.53 3.57 0.09
C LEU A 135 5.49 4.69 0.13
N LYS A 136 4.93 5.02 -1.03
CA LYS A 136 3.85 6.00 -1.19
C LYS A 136 2.55 5.43 -0.59
N GLU A 137 1.77 6.28 0.08
CA GLU A 137 0.50 5.89 0.73
C GLU A 137 -0.53 5.34 -0.27
N GLU A 138 -0.54 5.88 -1.48
CA GLU A 138 -1.39 5.40 -2.59
C GLU A 138 -1.14 3.92 -2.93
N ASN A 139 0.06 3.41 -2.64
CA ASN A 139 0.45 2.02 -2.89
C ASN A 139 0.37 1.12 -1.65
N ILE A 140 -0.14 1.63 -0.52
CA ILE A 140 -0.38 0.87 0.70
C ILE A 140 -1.89 0.80 0.92
N VAL A 141 -2.43 -0.42 0.90
CA VAL A 141 -3.84 -0.70 1.22
C VAL A 141 -3.93 -1.21 2.65
N VAL A 142 -4.74 -0.56 3.49
CA VAL A 142 -4.90 -0.94 4.90
C VAL A 142 -6.31 -1.46 5.20
N PHE A 143 -6.35 -2.66 5.77
CA PHE A 143 -7.52 -3.27 6.38
C PHE A 143 -7.35 -3.28 7.90
N MET A 144 -8.20 -2.54 8.60
CA MET A 144 -8.25 -2.56 10.06
C MET A 144 -9.66 -2.21 10.53
N TYR A 145 -10.18 -2.88 11.56
CA TYR A 145 -11.55 -2.64 11.98
C TYR A 145 -11.79 -1.21 12.49
N ASP A 146 -10.73 -0.56 12.99
CA ASP A 146 -10.69 0.83 13.44
C ASP A 146 -11.52 1.13 14.70
N ASP A 147 -11.59 0.15 15.60
CA ASP A 147 -12.34 0.22 16.86
C ASP A 147 -11.44 0.26 18.11
N VAL A 148 -10.12 0.35 17.92
CA VAL A 148 -9.13 0.36 19.00
C VAL A 148 -8.80 1.78 19.47
N ALA A 149 -8.44 2.68 18.55
CA ALA A 149 -7.92 4.01 18.90
C ALA A 149 -8.89 4.82 19.78
N ASN A 150 -10.19 4.74 19.50
CA ASN A 150 -11.24 5.46 20.23
C ASN A 150 -12.11 4.53 21.11
N SER A 151 -11.62 3.34 21.43
CA SER A 151 -12.32 2.44 22.35
C SER A 151 -12.48 3.12 23.72
N ALA A 152 -13.62 2.89 24.39
CA ALA A 152 -13.84 3.35 25.77
C ALA A 152 -12.83 2.74 26.77
N LEU A 153 -12.18 1.63 26.39
CA LEU A 153 -11.14 0.97 27.17
C LEU A 153 -9.73 1.52 26.89
N ASN A 154 -9.56 2.36 25.87
CA ASN A 154 -8.26 2.95 25.55
C ASN A 154 -7.97 4.10 26.52
N PRO A 155 -6.95 4.00 27.39
CA PRO A 155 -6.59 5.09 28.31
C PRO A 155 -6.03 6.33 27.60
N ARG A 156 -5.65 6.20 26.32
CA ARG A 156 -5.13 7.28 25.47
C ARG A 156 -5.94 7.35 24.18
N PRO A 157 -7.16 7.94 24.20
CA PRO A 157 -8.01 8.04 23.02
C PRO A 157 -7.29 8.66 21.83
N GLY A 158 -7.47 8.09 20.65
CA GLY A 158 -6.83 8.51 19.40
C GLY A 158 -5.38 8.04 19.23
N VAL A 159 -4.83 7.27 20.17
CA VAL A 159 -3.45 6.77 20.11
C VAL A 159 -3.42 5.25 20.13
N ILE A 160 -2.56 4.66 19.30
CA ILE A 160 -2.20 3.23 19.37
C ILE A 160 -0.67 3.12 19.48
N ILE A 161 -0.16 2.34 20.43
CA ILE A 161 1.27 2.04 20.57
C ILE A 161 1.53 0.58 20.25
N ASN A 162 2.69 0.23 19.68
CA ASN A 162 3.09 -1.17 19.48
C ASN A 162 4.39 -1.54 20.24
N HIS A 163 4.72 -0.76 21.27
CA HIS A 163 5.82 -1.01 22.20
C HIS A 163 5.51 -0.28 23.52
N PRO A 164 5.85 -0.82 24.71
CA PRO A 164 5.53 -0.17 26.00
C PRO A 164 6.02 1.27 26.13
N GLU A 165 7.21 1.54 25.60
CA GLU A 165 7.83 2.88 25.55
C GLU A 165 7.76 3.49 24.13
N GLY A 166 6.90 2.95 23.27
CA GLY A 166 6.77 3.37 21.88
C GLY A 166 5.94 4.64 21.70
N GLU A 167 6.18 5.30 20.57
CA GLU A 167 5.36 6.42 20.09
C GLU A 167 4.02 5.93 19.52
N ASP A 168 3.14 6.89 19.21
CA ASP A 168 1.91 6.61 18.46
C ASP A 168 2.24 6.06 17.07
N VAL A 169 1.58 4.96 16.70
CA VAL A 169 1.66 4.37 15.36
C VAL A 169 0.38 4.54 14.56
N TYR A 170 -0.70 5.07 15.15
CA TYR A 170 -2.02 5.19 14.52
C TYR A 170 -2.15 6.42 13.62
N ALA A 171 -1.56 7.55 13.99
CA ALA A 171 -1.64 8.78 13.21
C ALA A 171 -1.15 8.58 11.76
N GLY A 172 -1.93 9.08 10.80
CA GLY A 172 -1.63 9.00 9.38
C GLY A 172 -1.94 7.66 8.71
N VAL A 173 -2.27 6.60 9.46
CA VAL A 173 -2.65 5.31 8.87
C VAL A 173 -3.96 5.46 8.07
N PRO A 174 -3.98 5.14 6.76
CA PRO A 174 -5.16 5.28 5.93
C PRO A 174 -6.25 4.30 6.35
N LYS A 175 -7.51 4.69 6.13
CA LYS A 175 -8.71 3.93 6.49
C LYS A 175 -9.38 3.38 5.24
N ASP A 176 -8.65 2.55 4.49
CA ASP A 176 -9.11 2.08 3.19
C ASP A 176 -10.31 1.14 3.32
N TYR A 177 -10.21 0.18 4.25
CA TYR A 177 -11.27 -0.76 4.57
C TYR A 177 -11.38 -0.91 6.09
N THR A 178 -12.47 -0.40 6.66
CA THR A 178 -12.72 -0.44 8.11
C THR A 178 -14.07 -1.04 8.48
N GLY A 179 -14.22 -1.42 9.75
CA GLY A 179 -15.43 -2.07 10.26
C GLY A 179 -15.87 -3.26 9.41
N SER A 180 -17.14 -3.24 8.98
CA SER A 180 -17.74 -4.30 8.16
C SER A 180 -17.17 -4.44 6.74
N GLN A 181 -16.25 -3.55 6.33
CA GLN A 181 -15.55 -3.65 5.04
C GLN A 181 -14.31 -4.55 5.12
N VAL A 182 -13.83 -4.88 6.33
CA VAL A 182 -12.78 -5.89 6.54
C VAL A 182 -13.39 -7.26 6.29
N THR A 183 -13.26 -7.74 5.06
CA THR A 183 -13.86 -9.02 4.63
C THR A 183 -12.92 -9.76 3.70
N ALA A 184 -12.99 -11.09 3.70
CA ALA A 184 -12.25 -11.92 2.74
C ALA A 184 -12.53 -11.52 1.28
N LYS A 185 -13.79 -11.16 0.96
CA LYS A 185 -14.17 -10.73 -0.39
C LYS A 185 -13.40 -9.47 -0.82
N ASN A 186 -13.36 -8.45 0.03
CA ASN A 186 -12.63 -7.22 -0.28
C ASN A 186 -11.13 -7.48 -0.34
N PHE A 187 -10.59 -8.30 0.57
CA PHE A 187 -9.18 -8.67 0.56
C PHE A 187 -8.77 -9.33 -0.77
N TYR A 188 -9.52 -10.34 -1.24
CA TYR A 188 -9.24 -10.97 -2.53
C TYR A 188 -9.41 -10.00 -3.71
N ALA A 189 -10.44 -9.16 -3.69
CA ALA A 189 -10.64 -8.17 -4.75
C ALA A 189 -9.51 -7.13 -4.81
N VAL A 190 -8.96 -6.73 -3.66
CA VAL A 190 -7.79 -5.84 -3.57
C VAL A 190 -6.56 -6.50 -4.18
N LEU A 191 -6.28 -7.76 -3.84
CA LEU A 191 -5.13 -8.49 -4.38
C LEU A 191 -5.23 -8.72 -5.89
N LEU A 192 -6.44 -8.85 -6.42
CA LEU A 192 -6.70 -9.01 -7.85
C LEU A 192 -6.79 -7.67 -8.61
N GLY A 193 -6.59 -6.53 -7.94
CA GLY A 193 -6.73 -5.22 -8.58
C GLY A 193 -8.15 -4.90 -9.06
N ASN A 194 -9.18 -5.60 -8.55
CA ASN A 194 -10.54 -5.48 -9.06
C ASN A 194 -11.36 -4.42 -8.31
N LYS A 195 -11.26 -3.16 -8.77
CA LYS A 195 -12.00 -2.00 -8.24
C LYS A 195 -13.53 -2.13 -8.27
N THR A 196 -14.08 -3.02 -9.11
CA THR A 196 -15.53 -3.22 -9.22
C THR A 196 -16.08 -4.26 -8.25
N ALA A 197 -15.21 -5.14 -7.73
CA ALA A 197 -15.59 -6.21 -6.81
C ALA A 197 -15.48 -5.80 -5.34
N VAL A 198 -14.75 -4.73 -5.03
CA VAL A 198 -14.62 -4.16 -3.68
C VAL A 198 -15.86 -3.38 -3.28
N THR A 199 -16.21 -3.46 -2.00
CA THR A 199 -17.24 -2.61 -1.36
C THR A 199 -16.56 -1.67 -0.36
N GLY A 200 -17.00 -0.41 -0.31
CA GLY A 200 -16.43 0.60 0.58
C GLY A 200 -16.14 1.93 -0.13
N SER A 201 -15.76 2.94 0.65
CA SER A 201 -15.56 4.31 0.15
C SER A 201 -14.22 4.50 -0.56
N SER A 202 -13.13 3.92 -0.06
CA SER A 202 -11.78 4.10 -0.63
C SER A 202 -11.67 3.48 -2.03
N ARG A 203 -12.15 2.23 -2.19
CA ARG A 203 -11.99 1.41 -3.41
C ARG A 203 -10.53 1.27 -3.89
N LYS A 204 -9.55 1.56 -3.03
CA LYS A 204 -8.11 1.38 -3.30
C LYS A 204 -7.80 -0.11 -3.42
N VAL A 205 -7.10 -0.50 -4.48
CA VAL A 205 -6.69 -1.89 -4.76
C VAL A 205 -5.23 -1.91 -5.19
N ILE A 206 -4.64 -3.10 -5.28
CA ILE A 206 -3.30 -3.28 -5.85
C ILE A 206 -3.43 -3.30 -7.38
N ASP A 207 -3.13 -2.17 -8.01
CA ASP A 207 -3.17 -1.98 -9.47
C ASP A 207 -1.76 -2.12 -10.06
N SER A 208 -1.13 -3.27 -9.75
CA SER A 208 0.30 -3.51 -10.00
C SER A 208 0.61 -3.89 -11.44
N LYS A 209 1.81 -3.51 -11.91
CA LYS A 209 2.42 -3.87 -13.20
C LYS A 209 3.36 -5.10 -13.06
N PRO A 210 3.82 -5.73 -14.17
CA PRO A 210 4.62 -6.96 -14.12
C PRO A 210 5.96 -6.89 -13.35
N ASN A 211 6.56 -5.71 -13.24
CA ASN A 211 7.84 -5.53 -12.54
C ASN A 211 7.67 -5.07 -11.08
N ASP A 212 6.43 -4.89 -10.64
CA ASP A 212 6.13 -4.38 -9.31
C ASP A 212 6.36 -5.45 -8.23
N HIS A 213 6.62 -4.99 -7.01
CA HIS A 213 6.82 -5.84 -5.84
C HIS A 213 5.68 -5.63 -4.86
N ILE A 214 5.08 -6.73 -4.38
CA ILE A 214 3.96 -6.67 -3.44
C ILE A 214 4.38 -7.30 -2.11
N PHE A 215 4.25 -6.55 -1.02
CA PHE A 215 4.37 -7.05 0.35
C PHE A 215 2.98 -7.24 0.97
N ILE A 216 2.72 -8.41 1.55
CA ILE A 216 1.45 -8.68 2.24
C ILE A 216 1.77 -9.03 3.68
N TYR A 217 1.15 -8.31 4.62
CA TYR A 217 1.25 -8.60 6.04
C TYR A 217 -0.14 -8.74 6.65
N TYR A 218 -0.35 -9.87 7.32
CA TYR A 218 -1.60 -10.23 7.96
C TYR A 218 -1.31 -10.54 9.43
N SER A 219 -2.00 -9.88 10.35
CA SER A 219 -1.92 -10.11 11.79
C SER A 219 -3.32 -10.36 12.35
N ASP A 220 -3.55 -11.58 12.84
CA ASP A 220 -4.78 -12.00 13.52
C ASP A 220 -4.62 -13.38 14.17
N HIS A 221 -5.71 -13.88 14.74
CA HIS A 221 -5.99 -15.27 15.01
C HIS A 221 -6.00 -16.14 13.74
N GLY A 222 -5.70 -17.42 13.93
CA GLY A 222 -5.80 -18.42 12.88
C GLY A 222 -5.94 -19.83 13.45
N GLY A 223 -6.26 -20.77 12.57
CA GLY A 223 -6.31 -22.19 12.84
C GLY A 223 -5.83 -23.00 11.64
N PRO A 224 -5.80 -24.34 11.73
CA PRO A 224 -5.41 -25.17 10.61
C PRO A 224 -6.27 -24.90 9.36
N GLY A 225 -5.66 -24.30 8.33
CA GLY A 225 -6.32 -23.98 7.06
C GLY A 225 -7.27 -22.79 7.09
N VAL A 226 -7.28 -21.97 8.14
CA VAL A 226 -8.19 -20.82 8.27
C VAL A 226 -7.51 -19.63 8.95
N LEU A 227 -7.80 -18.43 8.47
CA LEU A 227 -7.45 -17.15 9.08
C LEU A 227 -8.74 -16.39 9.40
N GLY A 228 -8.74 -15.57 10.47
CA GLY A 228 -9.89 -14.74 10.82
C GLY A 228 -10.15 -13.60 9.81
N THR A 229 -11.39 -13.15 9.73
CA THR A 229 -11.76 -11.94 8.95
C THR A 229 -13.00 -11.33 9.53
#